data_AF-A0A2E0R4S4-F1
#
_entry.id   AF-A0A2E0R4S4-F1
#
_cell.length_a   1.000
_cell.length_b   1.000
_cell.length_c   1.000
_cell.angle_alpha   90.00
_cell.angle_beta   90.00
_cell.angle_gamma   90.00
#
_symmetry.space_group_name_H-M   'P 1'
#
loop_
_entity.id
_entity.type
_entity.pdbx_description
1 polymer ?
#
loop_
_entity_poly.entity_id
_entity_poly.type
_entity_poly.pdbx_seq_one_letter_code
_entity_poly.pdbx_strand_id
1 'polypeptide(L)'
;MKMLGDEQKDFQQAKIVNILRLASDKDIVVTAGNPVFERYLRYHYSGDVIYLFNSSMDKWMQVDKHKAEGCTYILGDVFNIHRSLRIRFPEKSDAINKFARRLQVSEQPIINDNFGGIYVLEIE
;
A
#
# COMPACT_ATOMS: atom_id res chain seq x y z
N MET A 1 4.25 -24.17 -21.19
CA MET A 1 4.96 -23.02 -20.60
C MET A 1 4.35 -22.76 -19.23
N LYS A 2 4.99 -23.16 -18.13
CA LYS A 2 4.46 -22.97 -16.76
C LYS A 2 4.71 -21.52 -16.34
N MET A 3 3.65 -20.71 -16.31
CA MET A 3 3.67 -19.29 -15.88
C MET A 3 3.64 -19.11 -14.36
N LEU A 4 3.26 -20.16 -13.62
CA LEU A 4 3.15 -20.14 -12.17
C LEU A 4 4.49 -20.53 -11.55
N GLY A 5 5.16 -19.58 -10.89
CA GLY A 5 6.36 -19.82 -10.07
C GLY A 5 7.66 -19.15 -10.52
N ASP A 6 7.62 -18.27 -11.54
CA ASP A 6 8.79 -17.49 -11.95
C ASP A 6 8.76 -16.13 -11.26
N GLU A 7 9.58 -15.95 -10.21
CA GLU A 7 9.68 -14.73 -9.40
C GLU A 7 10.08 -13.49 -10.23
N GLN A 8 10.70 -13.68 -11.40
CA GLN A 8 11.01 -12.58 -12.31
C GLN A 8 9.83 -12.17 -13.22
N LYS A 9 8.73 -12.94 -13.23
CA LYS A 9 7.58 -12.71 -14.13
C LYS A 9 6.24 -12.48 -13.42
N ASP A 10 6.13 -12.80 -12.13
CA ASP A 10 4.95 -12.44 -11.34
C ASP A 10 5.12 -11.04 -10.73
N PHE A 11 4.57 -10.05 -11.43
CA PHE A 11 4.57 -8.66 -10.99
C PHE A 11 3.98 -8.46 -9.59
N GLN A 12 2.94 -9.23 -9.22
CA GLN A 12 2.31 -9.06 -7.91
C GLN A 12 3.21 -9.63 -6.81
N GLN A 13 3.80 -10.80 -7.04
CA GLN A 13 4.76 -11.41 -6.12
C GLN A 13 5.97 -10.48 -5.90
N ALA A 14 6.55 -9.98 -6.98
CA ALA A 14 7.69 -9.06 -6.91
C ALA A 14 7.38 -7.80 -6.10
N LYS A 15 6.13 -7.32 -6.15
CA LYS A 15 5.70 -6.14 -5.42
C LYS A 15 5.38 -6.41 -3.95
N ILE A 16 4.84 -7.57 -3.59
CA ILE A 16 4.51 -7.87 -2.18
C ILE A 16 5.66 -8.48 -1.38
N VAL A 17 6.69 -9.05 -2.02
CA VAL A 17 7.72 -9.83 -1.31
C VAL A 17 8.41 -9.03 -0.20
N ASN A 18 8.63 -7.73 -0.42
CA ASN A 18 9.22 -6.84 0.57
C ASN A 18 8.27 -6.61 1.75
N ILE A 19 6.98 -6.48 1.50
CA ILE A 19 5.96 -6.35 2.55
C ILE A 19 5.82 -7.63 3.36
N LEU A 20 5.78 -8.80 2.71
CA LEU A 20 5.68 -10.08 3.42
C LEU A 20 6.89 -10.38 4.30
N ARG A 21 8.07 -9.85 3.95
CA ARG A 21 9.29 -10.00 4.76
C ARG A 21 9.35 -9.03 5.93
N LEU A 22 8.68 -7.89 5.81
CA LEU A 22 8.78 -6.76 6.72
C LEU A 22 7.63 -6.73 7.73
N ALA A 23 6.40 -6.96 7.26
CA ALA A 23 5.19 -6.78 8.03
C ALA A 23 4.71 -8.08 8.69
N SER A 24 4.24 -7.96 9.92
CA SER A 24 3.61 -8.96 10.76
C SER A 24 2.08 -8.86 10.70
N ASP A 25 1.37 -9.80 11.32
CA ASP A 25 -0.09 -9.79 11.42
C ASP A 25 -0.66 -8.64 12.28
N LYS A 26 0.20 -7.96 13.04
CA LYS A 26 -0.14 -6.78 13.87
C LYS A 26 0.01 -5.45 13.13
N ASP A 27 0.61 -5.48 11.95
CA ASP A 27 0.88 -4.30 11.17
C ASP A 27 -0.27 -3.98 10.21
N ILE A 28 -0.34 -2.73 9.79
CA ILE A 28 -1.30 -2.27 8.78
C ILE A 28 -0.55 -1.94 7.50
N VAL A 29 -1.06 -2.40 6.36
CA VAL A 29 -0.54 -2.06 5.03
C VAL A 29 -1.56 -1.19 4.28
N VAL A 30 -1.14 0.01 3.89
CA VAL A 30 -1.97 0.96 3.15
C VAL A 30 -1.53 1.01 1.69
N THR A 31 -2.47 0.81 0.77
CA THR A 31 -2.18 0.79 -0.68
C THR A 31 -3.25 1.49 -1.50
N ALA A 32 -2.81 2.15 -2.58
CA ALA A 32 -3.62 2.63 -3.69
C ALA A 32 -3.30 1.86 -5.00
N GLY A 33 -2.88 0.61 -4.88
CA GLY A 33 -2.59 -0.27 -6.00
C GLY A 33 -3.81 -0.61 -6.86
N ASN A 34 -3.59 -1.41 -7.91
CA ASN A 34 -4.72 -1.92 -8.70
C ASN A 34 -5.48 -3.02 -7.93
N PRO A 35 -6.76 -3.28 -8.25
CA PRO A 35 -7.55 -4.29 -7.52
C PRO A 35 -7.00 -5.72 -7.57
N VAL A 36 -6.20 -6.08 -8.59
CA VAL A 36 -5.57 -7.41 -8.66
C VAL A 36 -4.43 -7.50 -7.64
N PHE A 37 -3.60 -6.46 -7.54
CA PHE A 37 -2.56 -6.36 -6.53
C PHE A 37 -3.15 -6.43 -5.12
N GLU A 38 -4.22 -5.68 -4.86
CA GLU A 38 -4.86 -5.66 -3.55
C GLU A 38 -5.37 -7.04 -3.12
N ARG A 39 -6.04 -7.76 -4.02
CA ARG A 39 -6.51 -9.13 -3.75
C ARG A 39 -5.34 -10.08 -3.50
N TYR A 40 -4.27 -9.94 -4.28
CA TYR A 40 -3.06 -10.73 -4.10
C TYR A 40 -2.41 -10.48 -2.74
N LEU A 41 -2.27 -9.21 -2.35
CA LEU A 41 -1.76 -8.81 -1.04
C LEU A 41 -2.62 -9.40 0.09
N ARG A 42 -3.94 -9.25 0.05
CA ARG A 42 -4.84 -9.83 1.06
C ARG A 42 -4.77 -11.35 1.14
N TYR A 43 -4.49 -12.02 0.03
CA TYR A 43 -4.38 -13.47 0.02
C TYR A 43 -3.11 -13.96 0.74
N HIS A 44 -2.03 -13.19 0.68
CA HIS A 44 -0.72 -13.60 1.22
C HIS A 44 -0.35 -12.94 2.55
N TYR A 45 -0.96 -11.80 2.89
CA TYR A 45 -0.69 -11.06 4.11
C TYR A 45 -1.84 -11.23 5.11
N SER A 46 -1.51 -11.62 6.34
CA SER A 46 -2.47 -11.92 7.40
C SER A 46 -2.89 -10.71 8.24
N GLY A 47 -2.15 -9.60 8.16
CA GLY A 47 -2.50 -8.37 8.86
C GLY A 47 -3.53 -7.53 8.10
N ASP A 48 -3.77 -6.31 8.61
CA ASP A 48 -4.82 -5.46 8.07
C ASP A 48 -4.35 -4.72 6.80
N VAL A 49 -5.15 -4.83 5.73
CA VAL A 49 -4.91 -4.09 4.48
C VAL A 49 -5.96 -3.00 4.31
N ILE A 50 -5.51 -1.76 4.20
CA ILE A 50 -6.35 -0.60 3.86
C ILE A 50 -6.16 -0.28 2.39
N TYR A 51 -7.18 -0.64 1.60
CA TYR A 51 -7.21 -0.32 0.18
C TYR A 51 -7.94 0.99 -0.06
N LEU A 52 -7.22 2.05 -0.43
CA LEU A 52 -7.78 3.40 -0.47
C LEU A 52 -8.93 3.55 -1.46
N PHE A 53 -8.89 2.88 -2.62
CA PHE A 53 -9.99 2.98 -3.60
C PHE A 53 -11.31 2.38 -3.11
N ASN A 54 -11.29 1.44 -2.16
CA ASN A 54 -12.49 0.77 -1.64
C ASN A 54 -12.79 1.07 -0.16
N SER A 55 -12.09 2.03 0.45
CA SER A 55 -12.31 2.41 1.85
C SER A 55 -12.90 3.82 1.96
N SER A 56 -13.65 4.05 3.04
CA SER A 56 -14.22 5.36 3.38
C SER A 56 -13.13 6.32 3.87
N MET A 57 -13.40 7.62 3.79
CA MET A 57 -12.51 8.65 4.34
C MET A 57 -12.29 8.47 5.84
N ASP A 58 -13.31 8.04 6.58
CA ASP A 58 -13.19 7.74 8.02
C ASP A 58 -12.14 6.66 8.28
N LYS A 59 -12.07 5.63 7.43
CA LYS A 59 -11.06 4.58 7.53
C LYS A 59 -9.66 5.09 7.17
N TRP A 60 -9.55 6.10 6.31
CA TRP A 60 -8.26 6.76 6.03
C TRP A 60 -7.81 7.59 7.23
N MET A 61 -8.72 8.34 7.86
CA MET A 61 -8.43 9.12 9.07
C MET A 61 -8.09 8.26 10.27
N GLN A 62 -8.49 7.00 10.27
CA GLN A 62 -8.02 6.03 11.26
C GLN A 62 -6.54 5.70 11.07
N VAL A 63 -6.00 5.68 9.83
CA VAL A 63 -4.56 5.49 9.57
C VAL A 63 -3.76 6.59 10.26
N ASP A 64 -4.14 7.86 10.04
CA ASP A 64 -3.47 9.03 10.64
C ASP A 64 -3.54 9.02 12.17
N LYS A 65 -4.51 8.31 12.75
CA LYS A 65 -4.75 8.25 14.20
C LYS A 65 -4.32 6.91 14.81
N HIS A 66 -3.83 5.96 14.02
CA HIS A 66 -3.72 4.58 14.46
C HIS A 66 -2.49 4.37 15.35
N LYS A 67 -2.77 3.92 16.57
CA LYS A 67 -1.88 3.04 17.32
C LYS A 67 -2.21 1.61 16.89
N ALA A 68 -1.74 1.18 15.71
CA ALA A 68 -1.66 -0.25 15.46
C ALA A 68 -0.84 -0.90 16.60
N GLU A 69 -1.09 -2.17 16.94
CA GLU A 69 -0.19 -2.87 17.88
C GLU A 69 1.25 -2.90 17.32
N GLY A 70 1.39 -2.87 16.00
CA GLY A 70 2.65 -2.71 15.28
C GLY A 70 2.75 -1.41 14.47
N CYS A 71 3.44 -1.47 13.33
CA CYS A 71 3.68 -0.38 12.41
C CYS A 71 2.56 -0.24 11.36
N THR A 72 2.43 0.98 10.81
CA THR A 72 1.64 1.21 9.60
C THR A 72 2.59 1.44 8.43
N TYR A 73 2.55 0.54 7.45
CA TYR A 73 3.33 0.62 6.22
C TYR A 73 2.52 1.28 5.10
N ILE A 74 3.09 2.30 4.47
CA ILE A 74 2.50 3.01 3.34
C ILE A 74 3.25 2.59 2.06
N LEU A 75 2.54 2.04 1.08
CA LEU A 75 3.15 1.65 -0.20
C LEU A 75 3.31 2.86 -1.14
N GLY A 76 4.36 2.85 -1.96
CA GLY A 76 4.68 3.92 -2.90
C GLY A 76 3.55 4.28 -3.88
N ASP A 77 2.64 3.35 -4.16
CA ASP A 77 1.47 3.61 -5.00
C ASP A 77 0.45 4.61 -4.41
N VAL A 78 0.50 4.85 -3.09
CA VAL A 78 -0.27 5.90 -2.41
C VAL A 78 0.20 7.29 -2.84
N PHE A 79 1.51 7.46 -3.07
CA PHE A 79 2.11 8.72 -3.54
C PHE A 79 2.11 8.85 -5.07
N ASN A 80 2.13 7.71 -5.78
CA ASN A 80 2.12 7.68 -7.25
C ASN A 80 1.07 6.70 -7.79
N ILE A 81 -0.17 7.15 -7.79
CA ILE A 81 -1.30 6.35 -8.27
C ILE A 81 -1.11 5.99 -9.75
N HIS A 82 -1.30 4.72 -10.08
CA HIS A 82 -1.18 4.24 -11.46
C HIS A 82 -2.14 4.97 -12.43
N ARG A 83 -1.67 5.31 -13.63
CA ARG A 83 -2.41 6.13 -14.62
C ARG A 83 -3.81 5.58 -14.91
N SER A 84 -3.95 4.27 -15.03
CA SER A 84 -5.26 3.66 -15.32
C SER A 84 -6.28 3.89 -14.20
N LEU A 85 -5.86 3.94 -12.95
CA LEU A 85 -6.74 4.21 -11.81
C LEU A 85 -7.12 5.69 -11.76
N ARG A 86 -6.18 6.60 -12.08
CA ARG A 86 -6.47 8.03 -12.23
C ARG A 86 -7.54 8.30 -13.28
N ILE A 87 -7.48 7.59 -14.42
CA ILE A 87 -8.47 7.73 -15.50
C ILE A 87 -9.84 7.17 -15.07
N ARG A 88 -9.87 6.01 -14.42
CA ARG A 88 -11.12 5.32 -14.06
C ARG A 88 -11.81 5.94 -12.84
N PHE A 89 -11.04 6.48 -11.90
CA PHE A 89 -11.52 7.00 -10.62
C PHE A 89 -10.86 8.36 -10.30
N PRO A 90 -11.13 9.40 -11.09
CA PRO A 90 -10.44 10.69 -10.96
C PRO A 90 -10.68 11.34 -9.60
N GLU A 91 -11.94 11.44 -9.16
CA GLU A 91 -12.30 12.07 -7.88
C GLU A 91 -11.67 11.35 -6.67
N LYS A 92 -11.70 10.01 -6.69
CA LYS A 92 -11.09 9.19 -5.63
C LYS A 92 -9.58 9.32 -5.64
N SER A 93 -8.96 9.40 -6.83
CA SER A 93 -7.51 9.60 -6.97
C SER A 93 -7.09 10.97 -6.43
N ASP A 94 -7.86 12.02 -6.68
CA ASP A 94 -7.61 13.35 -6.12
C ASP A 94 -7.74 13.37 -4.60
N ALA A 95 -8.72 12.65 -4.05
CA ALA A 95 -8.85 12.48 -2.61
C ALA A 95 -7.64 11.74 -2.02
N ILE A 96 -7.18 10.67 -2.65
CA ILE A 96 -5.98 9.93 -2.22
C ILE A 96 -4.74 10.83 -2.27
N ASN A 97 -4.56 11.63 -3.33
CA ASN A 97 -3.43 12.56 -3.42
C ASN A 97 -3.45 13.60 -2.30
N LYS A 98 -4.62 14.11 -1.92
CA LYS A 98 -4.78 15.04 -0.78
C LYS A 98 -4.44 14.36 0.55
N PHE A 99 -4.87 13.11 0.73
CA PHE A 99 -4.54 12.29 1.89
C PHE A 99 -3.04 12.02 1.97
N ALA A 100 -2.42 11.57 0.88
CA ALA A 100 -1.00 11.25 0.80
C ALA A 100 -0.10 12.44 1.19
N ARG A 101 -0.50 13.67 0.85
CA ARG A 101 0.23 14.90 1.24
C ARG A 101 0.15 15.24 2.73
N ARG A 102 -0.80 14.66 3.45
CA ARG A 102 -0.99 14.86 4.90
C ARG A 102 -0.32 13.78 5.73
N LEU A 103 0.03 12.65 5.12
CA LEU A 103 0.73 11.57 5.80
C LEU A 103 2.11 12.07 6.25
N GLN A 104 2.37 11.95 7.55
CA GLN A 104 3.70 12.07 8.12
C GLN A 104 4.36 10.70 8.02
N VAL A 105 5.23 10.53 7.03
CA VAL A 105 6.01 9.30 6.82
C VAL A 105 7.48 9.61 6.90
N SER A 106 8.28 8.55 7.09
CA SER A 106 9.74 8.62 7.04
C SER A 106 10.25 9.40 5.81
N GLU A 107 11.25 10.27 6.01
CA GLU A 107 11.82 11.12 4.94
C GLU A 107 12.31 10.29 3.73
N GLN A 108 12.83 9.09 4.00
CA GLN A 108 13.19 8.11 3.00
C GLN A 108 12.39 6.82 3.19
N PRO A 109 12.11 6.08 2.10
CA PRO A 109 11.48 4.78 2.24
C PRO A 109 12.41 3.81 2.97
N ILE A 110 11.86 3.04 3.90
CA ILE A 110 12.60 1.99 4.62
C ILE A 110 13.00 0.84 3.70
N ILE A 111 12.29 0.68 2.58
CA ILE A 111 12.67 -0.18 1.46
C ILE A 111 12.52 0.64 0.19
N ASN A 112 13.62 0.84 -0.53
CA ASN A 112 13.61 1.47 -1.84
C ASN A 112 13.54 0.38 -2.93
N ASP A 113 12.43 0.33 -3.65
CA ASP A 113 12.20 -0.65 -4.72
C ASP A 113 11.63 0.00 -5.98
N ASN A 114 11.48 -0.81 -7.03
CA ASN A 114 10.97 -0.35 -8.34
C ASN A 114 9.46 0.00 -8.32
N PHE A 115 8.79 -0.12 -7.17
CA PHE A 115 7.36 0.15 -7.01
C PHE A 115 7.07 1.45 -6.25
N GLY A 116 8.08 2.29 -6.06
CA GLY A 116 7.99 3.56 -5.36
C GLY A 116 8.32 3.46 -3.87
N GLY A 117 8.78 2.29 -3.40
CA GLY A 117 9.23 2.07 -2.04
C GLY A 117 8.13 1.81 -1.02
N ILE A 118 8.57 1.51 0.20
CA ILE A 118 7.75 1.26 1.37
C ILE A 118 8.17 2.25 2.45
N TYR A 119 7.18 2.93 3.01
CA TYR A 119 7.37 3.94 4.05
C TYR A 119 6.71 3.48 5.35
N VAL A 120 7.16 4.02 6.48
CA VAL A 120 6.50 3.84 7.77
C VAL A 120 5.81 5.15 8.12
N LEU A 121 4.57 5.06 8.57
CA LEU A 121 3.87 6.20 9.17
C LEU A 121 4.53 6.56 10.50
N GLU A 122 4.95 7.82 10.63
CA GLU A 122 5.51 8.35 11.87
C GLU A 122 4.34 8.72 12.80
N ILE A 123 4.45 8.32 14.07
CA ILE A 123 3.48 8.68 15.10
C ILE A 123 4.14 9.76 15.95
N GLU A 124 3.57 10.97 15.96
CA GLU A 124 3.87 12.02 16.96
C GLU A 124 3.39 11.62 18.36
#